data_AF-A0A930YBM8-F1
#
_entry.id   AF-A0A930YBM8-F1
#
_cell.length_a   1.000
_cell.length_b   1.000
_cell.length_c   1.000
_cell.angle_alpha   90.00
_cell.angle_beta   90.00
_cell.angle_gamma   90.00
#
_symmetry.space_group_name_H-M   'P 1'
#
loop_
_entity.id
_entity.type
_entity.pdbx_description
1 polymer ?
#
loop_
_entity_poly.entity_id
_entity_poly.type
_entity_poly.pdbx_seq_one_letter_code
_entity_poly.pdbx_strand_id
1 'polypeptide(L)'
;MTDDDHRPASPPPAAPAPAVPTAATATATGGATPTQQRRTGRRDLVGALAFAAAVVVVAAAQIGGTVVLVLLVDGGGVTALLLGAFGLALLTIAPIVLGAVLAAWDVPTTHREQQRARRLLGWMLGVQAGGAALVLLSAWLSDPPAWLPASFVALGAALTVVALVAGPAVGEHVRQGAEPVEWRQVPRGEVRRGVRTVTLAFVLTFLPAAVGLSFVPLDDDDSGADLLFVAAGLGFLAASVACTVVSFRLMKQAGAVIGRDHDRARRIGKAVLSRRPLELGPDDERAAARWASVSAVSLPVQYAQSATLFAGLICNQLPQALGEDGWIFSRVLMVVMAAMLLGFAPFFLTRASRARRYAAARAHLLPPSAAETAASTGTAGPAPAPAGEPS
;
A
#
# COMPACT_ATOMS: atom_id res chain seq x y z
N MET A 1 19.22 22.62 -66.46
CA MET A 1 18.14 22.50 -67.45
C MET A 1 17.96 21.02 -67.71
N THR A 2 17.26 20.37 -66.79
CA THR A 2 16.88 18.96 -66.81
C THR A 2 15.56 18.94 -66.07
N ASP A 3 14.48 18.90 -66.85
CA ASP A 3 13.11 18.68 -66.41
C ASP A 3 13.03 17.29 -65.81
N ASP A 4 12.80 17.21 -64.50
CA ASP A 4 12.39 15.97 -63.84
C ASP A 4 10.86 15.87 -63.91
N ASP A 5 10.40 14.97 -64.78
CA ASP A 5 9.03 14.54 -64.98
C ASP A 5 8.43 13.99 -63.67
N HIS A 6 7.69 14.83 -62.94
CA HIS A 6 6.81 14.39 -61.87
C HIS A 6 5.54 13.77 -62.44
N ARG A 7 5.56 12.44 -62.65
CA ARG A 7 4.35 11.64 -62.81
C ARG A 7 3.48 11.71 -61.55
N PRO A 8 2.18 12.06 -61.64
CA PRO A 8 1.28 12.01 -60.50
C PRO A 8 1.03 10.56 -60.08
N ALA A 9 1.18 10.30 -58.78
CA ALA A 9 0.93 9.00 -58.17
C ALA A 9 -0.55 8.60 -58.35
N SER A 10 -0.77 7.37 -58.83
CA SER A 10 -2.10 6.79 -58.95
C SER A 10 -2.77 6.67 -57.56
N PRO A 11 -4.07 6.97 -57.44
CA PRO A 11 -4.78 6.87 -56.17
C PRO A 11 -4.82 5.41 -55.69
N PRO A 12 -4.67 5.17 -54.37
CA PRO A 12 -4.72 3.83 -53.80
C PRO A 12 -6.12 3.21 -54.01
N PRO A 13 -6.19 1.88 -54.26
CA PRO A 13 -7.45 1.18 -54.43
C PRO A 13 -8.33 1.30 -53.17
N ALA A 14 -9.61 1.58 -53.38
CA ALA A 14 -10.60 1.76 -52.32
C ALA A 14 -10.61 0.55 -51.37
N ALA A 15 -10.48 0.82 -50.07
CA ALA A 15 -10.54 -0.19 -49.04
C ALA A 15 -11.91 -0.90 -49.06
N PRO A 16 -11.95 -2.23 -48.93
CA PRO A 16 -13.19 -2.98 -48.92
C PRO A 16 -14.07 -2.53 -47.74
N ALA A 17 -15.35 -2.31 -48.03
CA ALA A 17 -16.33 -1.87 -47.04
C ALA A 17 -16.38 -2.85 -45.85
N PRO A 18 -16.41 -2.35 -44.60
CA PRO A 18 -16.49 -3.21 -43.43
C PRO A 18 -17.81 -3.99 -43.46
N ALA A 19 -17.70 -5.31 -43.43
CA ALA A 19 -18.83 -6.21 -43.30
C ALA A 19 -19.63 -5.84 -42.06
N VAL A 20 -20.89 -5.47 -42.25
CA VAL A 20 -21.85 -5.19 -41.18
C VAL A 20 -22.03 -6.48 -40.37
N PRO A 21 -21.62 -6.53 -39.09
CA PRO A 21 -21.83 -7.70 -38.27
C PRO A 21 -23.33 -7.85 -38.02
N THR A 22 -23.89 -8.93 -38.56
CA THR A 22 -25.26 -9.37 -38.32
C THR A 22 -25.45 -9.56 -36.82
N ALA A 23 -26.44 -8.85 -36.27
CA ALA A 23 -26.83 -8.89 -34.87
C ALA A 23 -27.40 -10.27 -34.52
N ALA A 24 -26.51 -11.22 -34.23
CA ALA A 24 -26.88 -12.46 -33.55
C ALA A 24 -27.15 -12.12 -32.08
N THR A 25 -28.43 -12.19 -31.71
CA THR A 25 -28.98 -12.04 -30.37
C THR A 25 -28.38 -13.11 -29.45
N ALA A 26 -27.19 -12.85 -28.92
CA ALA A 26 -26.55 -13.69 -27.91
C ALA A 26 -27.09 -13.32 -26.53
N THR A 27 -28.27 -13.83 -26.20
CA THR A 27 -28.71 -14.06 -24.81
C THR A 27 -27.86 -15.19 -24.20
N ALA A 28 -26.55 -14.97 -24.11
CA ALA A 28 -25.64 -15.85 -23.39
C ALA A 28 -25.58 -15.35 -21.94
N THR A 29 -26.48 -15.87 -21.11
CA THR A 29 -26.31 -15.93 -19.66
C THR A 29 -25.09 -16.81 -19.38
N GLY A 30 -23.90 -16.22 -19.54
CA GLY A 30 -22.59 -16.85 -19.34
C GLY A 30 -22.35 -17.11 -17.86
N GLY A 31 -22.98 -18.16 -17.33
CA GLY A 31 -22.62 -18.73 -16.05
C GLY A 31 -21.22 -19.32 -16.15
N ALA A 32 -20.24 -18.68 -15.51
CA ALA A 32 -18.88 -19.19 -15.43
C ALA A 32 -18.92 -20.66 -14.98
N THR A 33 -18.38 -21.57 -15.81
CA THR A 33 -18.37 -22.99 -15.48
C THR A 33 -17.64 -23.21 -14.14
N PRO A 34 -18.14 -24.07 -13.23
CA PRO A 34 -17.63 -24.24 -11.86
C PRO A 34 -16.13 -24.61 -11.77
N THR A 35 -15.54 -25.10 -12.87
CA THR A 35 -14.10 -25.36 -13.02
C THR A 35 -13.25 -24.09 -13.06
N GLN A 36 -13.75 -22.99 -13.62
CA GLN A 36 -13.04 -21.70 -13.68
C GLN A 36 -12.99 -21.03 -12.30
N GLN A 37 -14.09 -21.11 -11.53
CA GLN A 37 -14.18 -20.57 -10.17
C GLN A 37 -13.27 -21.32 -9.17
N ARG A 38 -13.00 -22.61 -9.39
CA ARG A 38 -12.08 -23.38 -8.52
C ARG A 38 -10.60 -23.05 -8.78
N ARG A 39 -10.24 -22.65 -10.01
CA ARG A 39 -8.86 -22.28 -10.37
C ARG A 39 -8.45 -20.89 -9.85
N THR A 40 -9.38 -19.94 -9.78
CA THR A 40 -9.11 -18.59 -9.24
C THR A 40 -8.82 -18.64 -7.74
N GLY A 41 -9.60 -19.38 -6.96
CA GLY A 41 -9.41 -19.49 -5.51
C GLY A 41 -8.05 -20.09 -5.08
N ARG A 42 -7.50 -21.06 -5.83
CA ARG A 42 -6.18 -21.64 -5.50
C ARG A 42 -5.01 -20.69 -5.77
N ARG A 43 -5.13 -19.80 -6.78
CA ARG A 43 -4.09 -18.82 -7.12
C ARG A 43 -4.02 -17.70 -6.09
N ASP A 44 -5.17 -17.23 -5.61
CA ASP A 44 -5.24 -16.20 -4.57
C ASP A 44 -4.60 -16.67 -3.25
N LEU A 45 -4.75 -17.96 -2.92
CA LEU A 45 -4.12 -18.58 -1.75
C LEU A 45 -2.59 -18.57 -1.81
N VAL A 46 -1.98 -18.89 -2.95
CA VAL A 46 -0.51 -18.91 -3.10
C VAL A 46 0.07 -17.50 -2.94
N GLY A 47 -0.56 -16.51 -3.55
CA GLY A 47 -0.14 -15.11 -3.40
C GLY A 47 -0.28 -14.60 -1.96
N ALA A 48 -1.38 -14.93 -1.29
CA ALA A 48 -1.60 -14.58 0.11
C ALA A 48 -0.59 -15.26 1.04
N LEU A 49 -0.28 -16.55 0.81
CA LEU A 49 0.72 -17.28 1.59
C LEU A 49 2.13 -16.74 1.37
N ALA A 50 2.52 -16.41 0.14
CA ALA A 50 3.82 -15.81 -0.15
C ALA A 50 3.96 -14.43 0.52
N PHE A 51 2.91 -13.61 0.48
CA PHE A 51 2.90 -12.32 1.18
C PHE A 51 2.98 -12.51 2.70
N ALA A 52 2.19 -13.42 3.27
CA ALA A 52 2.22 -13.72 4.69
C ALA A 52 3.61 -14.22 5.13
N ALA A 53 4.22 -15.13 4.35
CA ALA A 53 5.57 -15.62 4.59
C ALA A 53 6.61 -14.49 4.54
N ALA A 54 6.53 -13.59 3.55
CA ALA A 54 7.42 -12.43 3.47
C ALA A 54 7.29 -11.52 4.69
N VAL A 55 6.05 -11.21 5.12
CA VAL A 55 5.79 -10.41 6.33
C VAL A 55 6.34 -11.10 7.57
N VAL A 56 6.12 -12.40 7.73
CA VAL A 56 6.63 -13.19 8.86
C VAL A 56 8.15 -13.21 8.89
N VAL A 57 8.81 -13.43 7.75
CA VAL A 57 10.29 -13.44 7.65
C VAL A 57 10.86 -12.07 8.01
N VAL A 58 10.25 -10.98 7.52
CA VAL A 58 10.69 -9.61 7.84
C VAL A 58 10.47 -9.31 9.32
N ALA A 59 9.30 -9.66 9.86
CA ALA A 59 9.00 -9.43 11.27
C ALA A 59 9.92 -10.25 12.19
N ALA A 60 10.17 -11.52 11.86
CA ALA A 60 11.10 -12.38 12.57
C ALA A 60 12.53 -11.85 12.50
N ALA A 61 12.97 -11.37 11.33
CA ALA A 61 14.28 -10.74 11.17
C ALA A 61 14.42 -9.47 12.04
N GLN A 62 13.39 -8.62 12.07
CA GLN A 62 13.38 -7.40 12.87
C GLN A 62 13.34 -7.66 14.37
N ILE A 63 12.36 -8.45 14.83
CA ILE A 63 12.17 -8.75 16.25
C ILE A 63 13.34 -9.61 16.74
N GLY A 64 13.62 -10.72 16.06
CA GLY A 64 14.71 -11.62 16.42
C GLY A 64 16.06 -10.91 16.36
N GLY A 65 16.32 -10.11 15.34
CA GLY A 65 17.57 -9.36 15.23
C GLY A 65 17.73 -8.30 16.32
N THR A 66 16.64 -7.62 16.69
CA THR A 66 16.68 -6.64 17.78
C THR A 66 16.87 -7.31 19.14
N VAL A 67 16.17 -8.42 19.41
CA VAL A 67 16.34 -9.21 20.65
C VAL A 67 17.77 -9.73 20.74
N VAL A 68 18.31 -10.30 19.67
CA VAL A 68 19.69 -10.79 19.60
C VAL A 68 20.68 -9.65 19.82
N LEU A 69 20.44 -8.45 19.27
CA LEU A 69 21.26 -7.27 19.55
C LEU A 69 21.17 -6.86 21.02
N VAL A 70 19.99 -6.85 21.64
CA VAL A 70 19.84 -6.48 23.06
C VAL A 70 20.57 -7.47 23.96
N LEU A 71 20.47 -8.78 23.69
CA LEU A 71 21.05 -9.82 24.52
C LEU A 71 22.58 -9.92 24.42
N LEU A 72 23.18 -9.40 23.35
CA LEU A 72 24.61 -9.56 23.07
C LEU A 72 25.40 -8.26 23.15
N VAL A 73 24.74 -7.13 23.42
CA VAL A 73 25.41 -5.85 23.68
C VAL A 73 25.80 -5.80 25.16
N ASP A 74 26.87 -6.51 25.51
CA ASP A 74 27.52 -6.36 26.81
C ASP A 74 28.52 -5.19 26.70
N GLY A 75 28.08 -3.98 27.05
CA GLY A 75 28.98 -2.83 27.26
C GLY A 75 29.11 -1.81 26.12
N GLY A 76 28.55 -2.06 24.93
CA GLY A 76 28.59 -1.10 23.81
C GLY A 76 27.78 0.19 24.02
N GLY A 77 27.05 0.27 25.14
CA GLY A 77 26.12 1.34 25.41
C GLY A 77 25.00 1.39 24.38
N VAL A 78 24.03 2.26 24.61
CA VAL A 78 22.82 2.19 23.82
C VAL A 78 22.98 2.83 22.44
N THR A 79 23.96 3.71 22.25
CA THR A 79 24.31 4.22 20.93
C THR A 79 24.60 3.08 19.96
N ALA A 80 25.33 2.05 20.41
CA ALA A 80 25.62 0.89 19.58
C ALA A 80 24.35 0.07 19.28
N LEU A 81 23.47 -0.15 20.26
CA LEU A 81 22.18 -0.81 20.04
C LEU A 81 21.32 -0.07 19.01
N LEU A 82 21.26 1.27 19.08
CA LEU A 82 20.50 2.10 18.14
C LEU A 82 21.06 2.06 16.73
N LEU A 83 22.38 2.11 16.58
CA LEU A 83 23.04 1.94 15.29
C LEU A 83 22.74 0.56 14.71
N GLY A 84 22.76 -0.49 15.54
CA GLY A 84 22.43 -1.85 15.13
C GLY A 84 20.98 -2.00 14.69
N ALA A 85 20.04 -1.51 15.51
CA ALA A 85 18.61 -1.55 15.21
C ALA A 85 18.25 -0.73 13.96
N PHE A 86 18.80 0.47 13.83
CA PHE A 86 18.60 1.31 12.65
C PHE A 86 19.24 0.70 11.40
N GLY A 87 20.44 0.14 11.52
CA GLY A 87 21.10 -0.60 10.44
C GLY A 87 20.27 -1.80 9.98
N LEU A 88 19.73 -2.58 10.92
CA LEU A 88 18.83 -3.71 10.64
C LEU A 88 17.52 -3.25 9.98
N ALA A 89 16.92 -2.15 10.44
CA ALA A 89 15.77 -1.54 9.81
C ALA A 89 16.05 -1.20 8.33
N LEU A 90 17.17 -0.53 8.04
CA LEU A 90 17.56 -0.20 6.66
C LEU A 90 17.82 -1.46 5.81
N LEU A 91 18.48 -2.48 6.38
CA LEU A 91 18.77 -3.75 5.71
C LEU A 91 17.50 -4.53 5.31
N THR A 92 16.41 -4.38 6.05
CA THR A 92 15.13 -5.06 5.73
C THR A 92 14.18 -4.19 4.92
N ILE A 93 14.10 -2.89 5.17
CA ILE A 93 13.14 -2.00 4.47
C ILE A 93 13.54 -1.83 3.00
N ALA A 94 14.83 -1.65 2.71
CA ALA A 94 15.30 -1.46 1.34
C ALA A 94 14.88 -2.60 0.38
N PRO A 95 15.12 -3.89 0.69
CA PRO A 95 14.70 -4.98 -0.19
C PRO A 95 13.18 -5.11 -0.32
N ILE A 96 12.40 -4.84 0.73
CA ILE A 96 10.93 -4.86 0.66
C ILE A 96 10.42 -3.80 -0.31
N VAL A 97 10.92 -2.56 -0.15
CA VAL A 97 10.53 -1.46 -1.03
C VAL A 97 10.97 -1.74 -2.46
N LEU A 98 12.17 -2.27 -2.66
CA LEU A 98 12.68 -2.68 -3.96
C LEU A 98 11.79 -3.75 -4.61
N GLY A 99 11.46 -4.81 -3.89
CA GLY A 99 10.59 -5.89 -4.37
C GLY A 99 9.18 -5.38 -4.71
N ALA A 100 8.60 -4.53 -3.87
CA ALA A 100 7.31 -3.91 -4.11
C ALA A 100 7.31 -3.02 -5.36
N VAL A 101 8.37 -2.24 -5.56
CA VAL A 101 8.57 -1.40 -6.74
C VAL A 101 8.69 -2.25 -8.01
N LEU A 102 9.52 -3.30 -7.98
CA LEU A 102 9.72 -4.20 -9.12
C LEU A 102 8.47 -5.01 -9.47
N ALA A 103 7.66 -5.37 -8.48
CA ALA A 103 6.39 -6.05 -8.70
C ALA A 103 5.32 -5.10 -9.29
N ALA A 104 5.35 -3.82 -8.90
CA ALA A 104 4.34 -2.85 -9.30
C ALA A 104 4.56 -2.27 -10.71
N TRP A 105 5.81 -2.17 -11.16
CA TRP A 105 6.16 -1.44 -12.38
C TRP A 105 6.45 -2.36 -13.57
N ASP A 106 6.17 -1.85 -14.77
CA ASP A 106 6.52 -2.53 -16.01
C ASP A 106 8.01 -2.39 -16.31
N VAL A 107 8.52 -3.32 -17.11
CA VAL A 107 9.91 -3.30 -17.59
C VAL A 107 10.11 -1.99 -18.37
N PRO A 108 11.09 -1.16 -18.01
CA PRO A 108 11.30 0.14 -18.64
C PRO A 108 11.61 -0.03 -20.13
N THR A 109 10.73 0.48 -20.98
CA THR A 109 10.84 0.36 -22.44
C THR A 109 11.69 1.47 -23.03
N THR A 110 11.76 2.62 -22.37
CA THR A 110 12.53 3.78 -22.83
C THR A 110 13.88 3.90 -22.12
N HIS A 111 14.90 4.43 -22.81
CA HIS A 111 16.24 4.66 -22.23
C HIS A 111 16.20 5.56 -20.98
N ARG A 112 15.30 6.57 -20.95
CA ARG A 112 15.13 7.47 -19.80
C ARG A 112 14.57 6.74 -18.58
N GLU A 113 13.63 5.82 -18.77
CA GLU A 113 13.09 5.00 -17.68
C GLU A 113 14.13 4.01 -17.16
N GLN A 114 14.92 3.40 -18.05
CA GLN A 114 16.02 2.51 -17.66
C GLN A 114 17.04 3.23 -16.79
N GLN A 115 17.43 4.47 -17.14
CA GLN A 115 18.35 5.26 -16.33
C GLN A 115 17.78 5.60 -14.95
N ARG A 116 16.47 5.88 -14.86
CA ARG A 116 15.79 6.11 -13.56
C ARG A 116 15.69 4.84 -12.74
N ALA A 117 15.37 3.70 -13.35
CA ALA A 117 15.34 2.41 -12.68
C ALA A 117 16.72 2.06 -12.10
N ARG A 118 17.80 2.27 -12.88
CA ARG A 118 19.18 2.09 -12.40
C ARG A 118 19.52 3.04 -11.25
N ARG A 119 19.09 4.30 -11.33
CA ARG A 119 19.30 5.29 -10.25
C ARG A 119 18.55 4.89 -8.98
N LEU A 120 17.32 4.41 -9.10
CA LEU A 120 16.53 3.93 -7.96
C LEU A 120 17.18 2.70 -7.33
N LEU A 121 17.60 1.73 -8.15
CA LEU A 121 18.29 0.53 -7.69
C LEU A 121 19.61 0.89 -7.00
N GLY A 122 20.41 1.78 -7.58
CA GLY A 122 21.63 2.31 -6.96
C GLY A 122 21.35 3.01 -5.63
N TRP A 123 20.26 3.77 -5.53
CA TRP A 123 19.86 4.42 -4.26
C TRP A 123 19.44 3.38 -3.20
N MET A 124 18.65 2.37 -3.57
CA MET A 124 18.24 1.29 -2.65
C MET A 124 19.45 0.47 -2.17
N LEU A 125 20.36 0.12 -3.07
CA LEU A 125 21.62 -0.55 -2.72
C LEU A 125 22.50 0.33 -1.83
N GLY A 126 22.53 1.63 -2.06
CA GLY A 126 23.22 2.59 -1.19
C GLY A 126 22.62 2.64 0.22
N VAL A 127 21.30 2.65 0.34
CA VAL A 127 20.60 2.56 1.64
C VAL A 127 20.95 1.26 2.36
N GLN A 128 21.00 0.14 1.63
CA GLN A 128 21.35 -1.15 2.18
C GLN A 128 22.82 -1.24 2.62
N ALA A 129 23.74 -0.70 1.83
CA ALA A 129 25.15 -0.59 2.19
C ALA A 129 25.35 0.30 3.43
N GLY A 130 24.58 1.40 3.53
CA GLY A 130 24.52 2.23 4.73
C GLY A 130 24.01 1.45 5.95
N GLY A 131 22.95 0.64 5.78
CA GLY A 131 22.46 -0.25 6.83
C GLY A 131 23.50 -1.27 7.30
N ALA A 132 24.22 -1.91 6.37
CA ALA A 132 25.32 -2.82 6.67
C ALA A 132 26.46 -2.12 7.43
N ALA A 133 26.86 -0.93 6.99
CA ALA A 133 27.89 -0.14 7.67
C ALA A 133 27.49 0.24 9.10
N LEU A 134 26.22 0.56 9.33
CA LEU A 134 25.70 0.85 10.67
C LEU A 134 25.69 -0.38 11.59
N VAL A 135 25.33 -1.55 11.07
CA VAL A 135 25.42 -2.81 11.83
C VAL A 135 26.87 -3.15 12.16
N LEU A 136 27.80 -2.97 11.22
CA LEU A 136 29.23 -3.20 11.45
C LEU A 136 29.81 -2.19 12.46
N LEU A 137 29.39 -0.93 12.40
CA LEU A 137 29.79 0.11 13.36
C LEU A 137 29.24 -0.20 14.76
N SER A 138 27.98 -0.64 14.85
CA SER A 138 27.36 -1.12 16.08
C SER A 138 28.14 -2.30 16.68
N ALA A 139 28.54 -3.25 15.83
CA ALA A 139 29.36 -4.37 16.26
C ALA A 139 30.75 -3.91 16.74
N TRP A 140 31.40 -3.01 16.02
CA TRP A 140 32.69 -2.48 16.47
C TRP A 140 32.62 -1.79 17.85
N LEU A 141 31.49 -1.15 18.17
CA LEU A 141 31.28 -0.50 19.47
C LEU A 141 30.92 -1.47 20.60
N SER A 142 30.29 -2.60 20.29
CA SER A 142 29.76 -3.55 21.30
C SER A 142 30.59 -4.83 21.44
N ASP A 143 31.59 -5.00 20.58
CA ASP A 143 32.43 -6.20 20.44
C ASP A 143 31.64 -7.53 20.43
N PRO A 144 30.50 -7.64 19.69
CA PRO A 144 29.76 -8.89 19.65
C PRO A 144 30.53 -9.90 18.80
N PRO A 145 30.21 -11.20 18.94
CA PRO A 145 30.78 -12.23 18.09
C PRO A 145 30.66 -11.90 16.59
N ALA A 146 31.76 -11.96 15.83
CA ALA A 146 31.81 -11.52 14.43
C ALA A 146 30.79 -12.20 13.50
N TRP A 147 30.31 -13.39 13.85
CA TRP A 147 29.28 -14.11 13.09
C TRP A 147 27.94 -13.38 13.09
N LEU A 148 27.63 -12.60 14.13
CA LEU A 148 26.35 -11.91 14.30
C LEU A 148 26.14 -10.78 13.29
N PRO A 149 27.03 -9.76 13.19
CA PRO A 149 26.87 -8.73 12.17
C PRO A 149 26.97 -9.31 10.75
N ALA A 150 27.82 -10.32 10.55
CA ALA A 150 27.91 -11.04 9.27
C ALA A 150 26.58 -11.70 8.90
N SER A 151 25.87 -12.29 9.86
CA SER A 151 24.55 -12.91 9.63
C SER A 151 23.47 -11.90 9.24
N PHE A 152 23.45 -10.70 9.84
CA PHE A 152 22.50 -9.65 9.47
C PHE A 152 22.77 -9.09 8.09
N VAL A 153 24.04 -8.87 7.74
CA VAL A 153 24.42 -8.43 6.40
C VAL A 153 24.06 -9.50 5.36
N ALA A 154 24.34 -10.77 5.65
CA ALA A 154 23.98 -11.89 4.79
C ALA A 154 22.45 -12.01 4.61
N LEU A 155 21.68 -11.85 5.69
CA LEU A 155 20.23 -11.85 5.64
C LEU A 155 19.67 -10.70 4.79
N GLY A 156 20.19 -9.48 4.98
CA GLY A 156 19.82 -8.34 4.16
C GLY A 156 20.13 -8.58 2.68
N ALA A 157 21.32 -9.09 2.37
CA ALA A 157 21.72 -9.43 1.00
C ALA A 157 20.80 -10.51 0.38
N ALA A 158 20.48 -11.56 1.14
CA ALA A 158 19.55 -12.60 0.73
C ALA A 158 18.15 -12.04 0.43
N LEU A 159 17.61 -11.16 1.29
CA LEU A 159 16.34 -10.48 1.05
C LEU A 159 16.36 -9.65 -0.23
N THR A 160 17.47 -8.98 -0.54
CA THR A 160 17.61 -8.22 -1.80
C THR A 160 17.64 -9.13 -3.02
N VAL A 161 18.37 -10.24 -2.96
CA VAL A 161 18.36 -11.24 -4.05
C VAL A 161 16.95 -11.78 -4.26
N VAL A 162 16.25 -12.14 -3.17
CA VAL A 162 14.85 -12.58 -3.25
C VAL A 162 13.96 -11.49 -3.84
N ALA A 163 14.11 -10.22 -3.44
CA ALA A 163 13.33 -9.12 -3.98
C ALA A 163 13.58 -8.91 -5.49
N LEU A 164 14.82 -9.04 -5.95
CA LEU A 164 15.21 -8.91 -7.36
C LEU A 164 14.68 -10.07 -8.22
N VAL A 165 14.66 -11.29 -7.69
CA VAL A 165 14.22 -12.49 -8.42
C VAL A 165 12.70 -12.66 -8.34
N ALA A 166 12.13 -12.60 -7.14
CA ALA A 166 10.71 -12.81 -6.90
C ALA A 166 9.87 -11.59 -7.29
N GLY A 167 10.39 -10.36 -7.20
CA GLY A 167 9.65 -9.14 -7.53
C GLY A 167 9.05 -9.17 -8.95
N PRO A 168 9.86 -9.35 -10.01
CA PRO A 168 9.37 -9.47 -11.38
C PRO A 168 8.42 -10.66 -11.58
N ALA A 169 8.74 -11.82 -10.99
CA ALA A 169 7.92 -13.03 -11.12
C ALA A 169 6.53 -12.87 -10.48
N VAL A 170 6.46 -12.25 -9.31
CA VAL A 170 5.20 -11.88 -8.63
C VAL A 170 4.46 -10.84 -9.47
N GLY A 171 5.16 -9.84 -10.00
CA GLY A 171 4.60 -8.86 -10.93
C GLY A 171 3.93 -9.52 -12.13
N GLU A 172 4.61 -10.46 -12.78
CA GLU A 172 4.08 -11.24 -13.91
C GLU A 172 2.89 -12.12 -13.54
N HIS A 173 2.93 -12.81 -12.40
CA HIS A 173 1.79 -13.59 -11.93
C HIS A 173 0.57 -12.71 -11.67
N VAL A 174 0.77 -11.55 -11.05
CA VAL A 174 -0.28 -10.56 -10.85
C VAL A 174 -0.76 -10.00 -12.18
N ARG A 175 0.12 -9.81 -13.19
CA ARG A 175 -0.27 -9.40 -14.55
C ARG A 175 -1.17 -10.43 -15.22
N GLN A 176 -0.80 -11.71 -15.18
CA GLN A 176 -1.53 -12.78 -15.85
C GLN A 176 -2.87 -13.13 -15.17
N GLY A 177 -2.95 -12.92 -13.85
CA GLY A 177 -4.16 -13.17 -13.06
C GLY A 177 -5.08 -11.96 -12.86
N ALA A 178 -4.62 -10.74 -13.20
CA ALA A 178 -5.44 -9.55 -13.07
C ALA A 178 -6.46 -9.49 -14.21
N GLU A 179 -7.69 -9.92 -13.94
CA GLU A 179 -8.83 -9.46 -14.71
C GLU A 179 -8.81 -7.92 -14.75
N PRO A 180 -9.13 -7.30 -15.90
CA PRO A 180 -9.20 -5.85 -16.01
C PRO A 180 -10.18 -5.35 -14.94
N VAL A 181 -9.63 -4.74 -13.89
CA VAL A 181 -10.43 -4.22 -12.78
C VAL A 181 -11.16 -3.03 -13.34
N GLU A 182 -12.43 -3.25 -13.69
CA GLU A 182 -13.31 -2.17 -14.10
C GLU A 182 -13.36 -1.15 -12.97
N TRP A 183 -12.99 0.08 -13.29
CA TRP A 183 -13.00 1.14 -12.29
C TRP A 183 -14.44 1.29 -11.79
N ARG A 184 -14.60 1.17 -10.47
CA ARG A 184 -15.86 1.40 -9.79
C ARG A 184 -15.64 2.46 -8.72
N GLN A 185 -16.56 3.41 -8.66
CA GLN A 185 -16.55 4.39 -7.57
C GLN A 185 -16.68 3.66 -6.23
N VAL A 186 -15.77 3.95 -5.30
CA VAL A 186 -15.74 3.34 -3.97
C VAL A 186 -17.04 3.65 -3.24
N PRO A 187 -17.92 2.66 -3.00
CA PRO A 187 -19.18 2.91 -2.32
C PRO A 187 -18.91 3.25 -0.85
N ARG A 188 -19.72 4.14 -0.27
CA ARG A 188 -19.62 4.50 1.16
C ARG A 188 -19.71 3.29 2.09
N GLY A 189 -20.42 2.24 1.66
CA GLY A 189 -20.51 0.96 2.38
C GLY A 189 -19.16 0.23 2.51
N GLU A 190 -18.28 0.31 1.52
CA GLU A 190 -16.94 -0.28 1.60
C GLU A 190 -16.08 0.45 2.64
N VAL A 191 -16.18 1.78 2.71
CA VAL A 191 -15.48 2.58 3.74
C VAL A 191 -15.97 2.19 5.13
N ARG A 192 -17.29 2.07 5.33
CA ARG A 192 -17.88 1.63 6.61
C ARG A 192 -17.43 0.21 6.99
N ARG A 193 -17.36 -0.71 6.03
CA ARG A 193 -16.84 -2.08 6.25
C ARG A 193 -15.35 -2.05 6.62
N GLY A 194 -14.56 -1.20 5.97
CA GLY A 194 -13.15 -0.98 6.31
C GLY A 194 -12.98 -0.50 7.75
N VAL A 195 -13.71 0.55 8.14
CA VAL A 195 -13.72 1.06 9.53
C VAL A 195 -14.13 -0.04 10.51
N ARG A 196 -15.23 -0.76 10.24
CA ARG A 196 -15.67 -1.88 11.09
C ARG A 196 -14.61 -2.96 11.23
N THR A 197 -13.90 -3.30 10.14
CA THR A 197 -12.82 -4.32 10.16
C THR A 197 -11.66 -3.86 11.05
N VAL A 198 -11.26 -2.60 10.94
CA VAL A 198 -10.21 -2.00 11.77
C VAL A 198 -10.62 -1.97 13.25
N THR A 199 -11.83 -1.52 13.55
CA THR A 199 -12.37 -1.52 14.92
C THR A 199 -12.47 -2.92 15.50
N LEU A 200 -12.94 -3.90 14.71
CA LEU A 200 -13.01 -5.29 15.16
C LEU A 200 -11.62 -5.86 15.40
N ALA A 201 -10.64 -5.61 14.53
CA ALA A 201 -9.26 -6.06 14.74
C ALA A 201 -8.65 -5.49 16.02
N PHE A 202 -8.91 -4.21 16.32
CA PHE A 202 -8.52 -3.58 17.59
C PHE A 202 -9.17 -4.31 18.77
N VAL A 203 -10.51 -4.39 18.80
CA VAL A 203 -11.27 -4.94 19.93
C VAL A 203 -10.96 -6.42 20.17
N LEU A 204 -10.87 -7.22 19.10
CA LEU A 204 -10.56 -8.65 19.17
C LEU A 204 -9.13 -8.95 19.59
N THR A 205 -8.21 -7.98 19.47
CA THR A 205 -6.82 -8.14 19.95
C THR A 205 -6.68 -7.58 21.36
N PHE A 206 -7.24 -6.39 21.59
CA PHE A 206 -7.17 -5.67 22.86
C PHE A 206 -7.85 -6.46 24.00
N LEU A 207 -9.09 -6.93 23.81
CA LEU A 207 -9.83 -7.57 24.89
C LEU A 207 -9.15 -8.87 25.38
N PRO A 208 -8.75 -9.82 24.51
CA PRO A 208 -8.05 -11.02 24.96
C PRO A 208 -6.66 -10.71 25.53
N ALA A 209 -5.94 -9.73 24.98
CA ALA A 209 -4.65 -9.32 25.54
C ALA A 209 -4.80 -8.72 26.94
N ALA A 210 -5.76 -7.81 27.13
CA ALA A 210 -6.03 -7.21 28.44
C ALA A 210 -6.50 -8.27 29.47
N VAL A 211 -7.40 -9.17 29.07
CA VAL A 211 -7.87 -10.27 29.92
C VAL A 211 -6.72 -11.24 30.23
N GLY A 212 -5.94 -11.66 29.23
CA GLY A 212 -4.81 -12.58 29.43
C GLY A 212 -3.74 -11.98 30.34
N LEU A 213 -3.40 -10.70 30.14
CA LEU A 213 -2.44 -10.00 30.98
C LEU A 213 -2.97 -9.79 32.41
N SER A 214 -4.29 -9.66 32.63
CA SER A 214 -4.85 -9.56 33.98
C SER A 214 -4.66 -10.80 34.87
N PHE A 215 -4.29 -11.94 34.28
CA PHE A 215 -3.94 -13.16 35.01
C PHE A 215 -2.43 -13.30 35.28
N VAL A 216 -1.60 -12.41 34.76
CA VAL A 216 -0.15 -12.43 35.04
C VAL A 216 0.05 -11.96 36.48
N PRO A 217 0.70 -12.76 37.36
CA PRO A 217 1.02 -12.31 38.70
C PRO A 217 1.94 -11.09 38.58
N LEU A 218 1.50 -9.97 39.13
CA LEU A 218 2.27 -8.74 39.21
C LEU A 218 3.14 -8.83 40.47
N ASP A 219 4.42 -8.47 40.35
CA ASP A 219 5.25 -8.19 41.52
C ASP A 219 4.74 -6.89 42.18
N ASP A 220 5.01 -6.68 43.47
CA ASP A 220 4.45 -5.55 44.25
C ASP A 220 4.77 -4.16 43.67
N ASP A 221 5.78 -4.06 42.80
CA ASP A 221 6.21 -2.82 42.14
C ASP A 221 5.59 -2.62 40.73
N ASP A 222 4.94 -3.62 40.14
CA ASP A 222 4.38 -3.51 38.79
C ASP A 222 2.95 -2.96 38.81
N SER A 223 2.75 -1.81 38.15
CA SER A 223 1.41 -1.23 38.00
C SER A 223 0.63 -1.99 36.92
N GLY A 224 -0.58 -2.47 37.26
CA GLY A 224 -1.50 -3.05 36.27
C GLY A 224 -1.83 -2.12 35.08
N ALA A 225 -1.52 -0.82 35.19
CA ALA A 225 -1.58 0.13 34.08
C ALA A 225 -0.59 -0.22 32.94
N ASP A 226 0.59 -0.75 33.24
CA ASP A 226 1.61 -1.06 32.24
C ASP A 226 1.18 -2.21 31.34
N LEU A 227 0.54 -3.22 31.93
CA LEU A 227 -0.09 -4.31 31.20
C LEU A 227 -1.22 -3.81 30.28
N LEU A 228 -2.00 -2.83 30.72
CA LEU A 228 -3.04 -2.20 29.88
C LEU A 228 -2.43 -1.43 28.70
N PHE A 229 -1.29 -0.76 28.88
CA PHE A 229 -0.58 -0.10 27.78
C PHE A 229 -0.04 -1.09 26.77
N VAL A 230 0.49 -2.23 27.20
CA VAL A 230 0.92 -3.31 26.30
C VAL A 230 -0.27 -3.88 25.52
N ALA A 231 -1.39 -4.18 26.21
CA ALA A 231 -2.61 -4.64 25.54
C ALA A 231 -3.13 -3.62 24.51
N ALA A 232 -3.16 -2.34 24.88
CA ALA A 232 -3.55 -1.24 23.97
C ALA A 232 -2.59 -1.16 22.77
N GLY A 233 -1.29 -1.28 23.01
CA GLY A 233 -0.25 -1.30 21.99
C GLY A 233 -0.48 -2.41 20.96
N LEU A 234 -0.71 -3.64 21.43
CA LEU A 234 -1.06 -4.78 20.57
C LEU A 234 -2.36 -4.55 19.78
N GLY A 235 -3.40 -4.00 20.43
CA GLY A 235 -4.65 -3.63 19.77
C GLY A 235 -4.45 -2.64 18.63
N PHE A 236 -3.66 -1.59 18.85
CA PHE A 236 -3.34 -0.59 17.83
C PHE A 236 -2.48 -1.14 16.68
N LEU A 237 -1.52 -2.03 16.97
CA LEU A 237 -0.73 -2.72 15.95
C LEU A 237 -1.63 -3.60 15.06
N ALA A 238 -2.55 -4.37 15.65
CA ALA A 238 -3.52 -5.16 14.90
C ALA A 238 -4.45 -4.29 14.05
N ALA A 239 -4.90 -3.15 14.58
CA ALA A 239 -5.69 -2.17 13.85
C ALA A 239 -4.92 -1.60 12.64
N SER A 240 -3.61 -1.35 12.79
CA SER A 240 -2.74 -0.90 11.71
C SER A 240 -2.64 -1.95 10.59
N VAL A 241 -2.44 -3.23 10.94
CA VAL A 241 -2.44 -4.34 9.97
C VAL A 241 -3.76 -4.42 9.21
N ALA A 242 -4.90 -4.29 9.91
CA ALA A 242 -6.21 -4.24 9.28
C ALA A 242 -6.34 -3.05 8.32
N CYS A 243 -5.82 -1.86 8.69
CA CYS A 243 -5.78 -0.71 7.81
C CYS A 243 -4.93 -0.97 6.56
N THR A 244 -3.79 -1.67 6.70
CA THR A 244 -2.95 -2.06 5.55
C THR A 244 -3.72 -2.95 4.56
N VAL A 245 -4.49 -3.93 5.04
CA VAL A 245 -5.33 -4.78 4.19
C VAL A 245 -6.38 -3.95 3.43
N VAL A 246 -7.07 -3.03 4.11
CA VAL A 246 -8.04 -2.13 3.48
C VAL A 246 -7.37 -1.21 2.46
N SER A 247 -6.23 -0.62 2.84
CA SER A 247 -5.42 0.27 2.00
C SER A 247 -4.96 -0.45 0.73
N PHE A 248 -4.52 -1.70 0.84
CA PHE A 248 -4.07 -2.51 -0.30
C PHE A 248 -5.17 -2.70 -1.34
N ARG A 249 -6.42 -2.96 -0.91
CA ARG A 249 -7.56 -3.09 -1.82
C ARG A 249 -7.84 -1.78 -2.56
N LEU A 250 -7.76 -0.65 -1.87
CA LEU A 250 -7.95 0.67 -2.48
C LEU A 250 -6.79 1.03 -3.43
N MET A 251 -5.56 0.68 -3.07
CA MET A 251 -4.39 0.87 -3.92
C MET A 251 -4.46 0.03 -5.20
N LYS A 252 -5.01 -1.19 -5.13
CA LYS A 252 -5.25 -2.02 -6.33
C LYS A 252 -6.20 -1.31 -7.30
N GLN A 253 -7.28 -0.70 -6.81
CA GLN A 253 -8.18 0.10 -7.65
C GLN A 253 -7.51 1.37 -8.20
N ALA A 254 -6.70 2.06 -7.39
CA ALA A 254 -5.95 3.23 -7.84
C ALA A 254 -4.95 2.88 -8.96
N GLY A 255 -4.26 1.74 -8.84
CA GLY A 255 -3.33 1.24 -9.86
C GLY A 255 -4.03 0.88 -11.17
N ALA A 256 -5.24 0.33 -11.11
CA ALA A 256 -6.03 0.02 -12.30
C ALA A 256 -6.41 1.27 -13.11
N VAL A 257 -6.61 2.42 -12.46
CA VAL A 257 -6.99 3.68 -13.11
C VAL A 257 -5.84 4.32 -13.87
N ILE A 258 -4.69 4.42 -13.21
CA ILE A 258 -3.52 5.09 -13.75
C ILE A 258 -2.85 4.25 -14.84
N GLY A 259 -2.97 2.93 -14.73
CA GLY A 259 -2.11 1.99 -15.44
C GLY A 259 -0.72 1.93 -14.81
N ARG A 260 0.24 1.37 -15.55
CA ARG A 260 1.61 1.12 -15.07
C ARG A 260 2.66 2.10 -15.60
N ASP A 261 2.27 3.03 -16.46
CA ASP A 261 3.14 4.12 -16.91
C ASP A 261 3.40 5.09 -15.74
N HIS A 262 4.63 5.04 -15.21
CA HIS A 262 5.04 5.86 -14.07
C HIS A 262 5.04 7.35 -14.38
N ASP A 263 5.37 7.75 -15.61
CA ASP A 263 5.38 9.15 -16.00
C ASP A 263 3.96 9.68 -16.09
N ARG A 264 3.04 8.90 -16.65
CA ARG A 264 1.61 9.20 -16.62
C ARG A 264 1.09 9.28 -15.18
N ALA A 265 1.43 8.31 -14.33
CA ALA A 265 1.08 8.29 -12.90
C ALA A 265 1.54 9.56 -12.18
N ARG A 266 2.78 9.97 -12.42
CA ARG A 266 3.38 11.16 -11.81
C ARG A 266 2.73 12.43 -12.34
N ARG A 267 2.42 12.52 -13.64
CA ARG A 267 1.69 13.67 -14.22
C ARG A 267 0.29 13.79 -13.63
N ILE A 268 -0.47 12.69 -13.59
CA ILE A 268 -1.82 12.64 -13.01
C ILE A 268 -1.78 12.99 -11.52
N GLY A 269 -0.91 12.34 -10.75
CA GLY A 269 -0.77 12.59 -9.32
C GLY A 269 -0.35 14.03 -9.01
N LYS A 270 0.54 14.60 -9.83
CA LYS A 270 0.91 16.02 -9.75
C LYS A 270 -0.29 16.90 -10.08
N ALA A 271 -1.04 16.64 -11.14
CA ALA A 271 -2.19 17.46 -11.52
C ALA A 271 -3.29 17.48 -10.45
N VAL A 272 -3.50 16.35 -9.75
CA VAL A 272 -4.54 16.22 -8.72
C VAL A 272 -4.09 16.80 -7.36
N LEU A 273 -2.82 16.63 -6.97
CA LEU A 273 -2.33 17.07 -5.66
C LEU A 273 -1.66 18.46 -5.68
N SER A 274 -1.23 18.94 -6.85
CA SER A 274 -0.68 20.28 -7.04
C SER A 274 -1.79 21.33 -6.93
N ARG A 275 -1.41 22.55 -6.55
CA ARG A 275 -2.30 23.71 -6.61
C ARG A 275 -2.36 24.32 -8.01
N ARG A 276 -1.38 24.03 -8.86
CA ARG A 276 -1.28 24.62 -10.20
C ARG A 276 -2.08 23.78 -11.19
N PRO A 277 -2.93 24.41 -12.03
CA PRO A 277 -3.58 23.70 -13.14
C PRO A 277 -2.49 23.17 -14.07
N LEU A 278 -2.61 21.91 -14.43
CA LEU A 278 -1.78 21.26 -15.43
C LEU A 278 -2.74 20.84 -16.54
N GLU A 279 -2.48 21.28 -17.76
CA GLU A 279 -3.26 20.85 -18.91
C GLU A 279 -2.97 19.36 -19.15
N LEU A 280 -4.04 18.56 -19.11
CA LEU A 280 -4.02 17.13 -19.36
C LEU A 280 -4.81 16.87 -20.63
N GLY A 281 -4.42 15.86 -21.40
CA GLY A 281 -5.27 15.37 -22.49
C GLY A 281 -6.60 14.84 -21.94
N PRO A 282 -7.64 14.73 -22.79
CA PRO A 282 -9.00 14.36 -22.36
C PRO A 282 -9.06 13.00 -21.64
N ASP A 283 -8.25 12.02 -22.06
CA ASP A 283 -8.20 10.71 -21.41
C ASP A 283 -7.44 10.74 -20.07
N ASP A 284 -6.38 11.56 -19.97
CA ASP A 284 -5.64 11.76 -18.73
C ASP A 284 -6.48 12.53 -17.70
N GLU A 285 -7.37 13.41 -18.14
CA GLU A 285 -8.29 14.13 -17.26
C GLU A 285 -9.35 13.19 -16.65
N ARG A 286 -9.91 12.28 -17.44
CA ARG A 286 -10.82 11.23 -16.93
C ARG A 286 -10.10 10.30 -15.95
N ALA A 287 -8.88 9.87 -16.27
CA ALA A 287 -8.06 9.06 -15.37
C ALA A 287 -7.72 9.82 -14.08
N ALA A 288 -7.41 11.12 -14.16
CA ALA A 288 -7.15 11.97 -13.01
C ALA A 288 -8.38 12.14 -12.12
N ALA A 289 -9.57 12.32 -12.69
CA ALA A 289 -10.82 12.38 -11.93
C ALA A 289 -11.09 11.06 -11.17
N ARG A 290 -10.93 9.93 -11.86
CA ARG A 290 -11.06 8.58 -11.26
C ARG A 290 -10.03 8.37 -10.14
N TRP A 291 -8.77 8.74 -10.37
CA TRP A 291 -7.71 8.61 -9.37
C TRP A 291 -7.93 9.51 -8.15
N ALA A 292 -8.39 10.75 -8.36
CA ALA A 292 -8.72 11.68 -7.30
C ALA A 292 -9.84 11.12 -6.40
N SER A 293 -10.85 10.48 -6.99
CA SER A 293 -11.95 9.87 -6.24
C SER A 293 -11.49 8.72 -5.34
N VAL A 294 -10.57 7.87 -5.80
CA VAL A 294 -10.00 6.78 -5.01
C VAL A 294 -9.06 7.33 -3.94
N SER A 295 -8.21 8.30 -4.30
CA SER A 295 -7.24 8.94 -3.39
C SER A 295 -7.92 9.72 -2.26
N ALA A 296 -9.09 10.31 -2.51
CA ALA A 296 -9.90 10.98 -1.51
C ALA A 296 -10.35 10.06 -0.35
N VAL A 297 -10.39 8.74 -0.61
CA VAL A 297 -10.74 7.69 0.35
C VAL A 297 -9.49 6.99 0.89
N SER A 298 -8.51 6.70 0.03
CA SER A 298 -7.32 5.94 0.44
C SER A 298 -6.35 6.73 1.33
N LEU A 299 -6.22 8.05 1.12
CA LEU A 299 -5.31 8.89 1.90
C LEU A 299 -5.67 8.94 3.40
N PRO A 300 -6.95 9.16 3.79
CA PRO A 300 -7.36 9.03 5.18
C PRO A 300 -7.11 7.64 5.78
N VAL A 301 -7.28 6.57 5.00
CA VAL A 301 -7.01 5.20 5.46
C VAL A 301 -5.52 4.98 5.71
N GLN A 302 -4.64 5.48 4.83
CA GLN A 302 -3.20 5.46 5.04
C GLN A 302 -2.79 6.29 6.26
N TYR A 303 -3.43 7.44 6.48
CA TYR A 303 -3.19 8.21 7.70
C TYR A 303 -3.63 7.43 8.95
N ALA A 304 -4.81 6.81 8.94
CA ALA A 304 -5.29 5.98 10.05
C ALA A 304 -4.36 4.77 10.31
N GLN A 305 -3.83 4.14 9.26
CA GLN A 305 -2.83 3.09 9.36
C GLN A 305 -1.57 3.57 10.10
N SER A 306 -1.00 4.69 9.65
CA SER A 306 0.19 5.27 10.28
C SER A 306 -0.11 5.73 11.71
N ALA A 307 -1.26 6.35 11.94
CA ALA A 307 -1.66 6.84 13.25
C ALA A 307 -1.84 5.71 14.26
N THR A 308 -2.50 4.62 13.87
CA THR A 308 -2.62 3.42 14.72
C THR A 308 -1.27 2.74 14.94
N LEU A 309 -0.40 2.68 13.92
CA LEU A 309 0.96 2.16 14.09
C LEU A 309 1.75 2.96 15.14
N PHE A 310 1.81 4.29 14.98
CA PHE A 310 2.52 5.16 15.91
C PHE A 310 1.90 5.14 17.30
N ALA A 311 0.56 5.13 17.41
CA ALA A 311 -0.12 5.00 18.69
C ALA A 311 0.24 3.69 19.40
N GLY A 312 0.24 2.57 18.67
CA GLY A 312 0.60 1.27 19.25
C GLY A 312 2.04 1.22 19.74
N LEU A 313 2.96 1.80 18.97
CA LEU A 313 4.36 1.91 19.38
C LEU A 313 4.54 2.86 20.58
N ILE A 314 3.84 4.01 20.62
CA ILE A 314 3.86 4.92 21.76
C ILE A 314 3.34 4.21 23.02
N CYS A 315 2.21 3.51 22.94
CA CYS A 315 1.67 2.73 24.06
C CYS A 315 2.69 1.71 24.58
N ASN A 316 3.38 0.98 23.70
CA ASN A 316 4.41 0.02 24.10
C ASN A 316 5.65 0.66 24.75
N GLN A 317 5.96 1.92 24.42
CA GLN A 317 7.12 2.64 24.96
C GLN A 317 6.76 3.48 26.19
N LEU A 318 5.47 3.66 26.49
CA LEU A 318 4.98 4.56 27.52
C LEU A 318 5.38 4.14 28.94
N PRO A 319 5.22 2.85 29.35
CA PRO A 319 5.71 2.39 30.65
C PRO A 319 7.21 2.69 30.85
N GLN A 320 8.02 2.33 29.85
CA GLN A 320 9.47 2.53 29.92
C GLN A 320 9.87 4.00 29.97
N ALA A 321 9.11 4.90 29.34
CA ALA A 321 9.42 6.32 29.36
C ALA A 321 8.96 7.03 30.65
N LEU A 322 7.88 6.54 31.27
CA LEU A 322 7.31 7.09 32.50
C LEU A 322 7.98 6.56 33.77
N GLY A 323 8.58 5.36 33.72
CA GLY A 323 9.34 4.81 34.84
C GLY A 323 10.43 5.76 35.34
N GLU A 324 10.75 5.66 36.63
CA GLU A 324 11.78 6.50 37.27
C GLU A 324 13.16 6.22 36.66
N ASP A 325 13.43 4.95 36.35
CA ASP A 325 14.60 4.48 35.60
C ASP A 325 14.47 4.66 34.08
N GLY A 326 13.39 5.32 33.65
CA GLY A 326 13.05 5.54 32.27
C GLY A 326 14.13 6.37 31.57
N TRP A 327 14.87 5.71 30.69
CA TRP A 327 16.02 6.30 30.06
C TRP A 327 15.62 7.46 29.12
N ILE A 328 16.45 8.51 29.08
CA ILE A 328 16.22 9.74 28.29
C ILE A 328 15.86 9.42 26.84
N PHE A 329 16.45 8.38 26.27
CA PHE A 329 16.17 7.95 24.92
C PHE A 329 14.71 7.57 24.68
N SER A 330 14.09 6.75 25.55
CA SER A 330 12.68 6.34 25.36
C SER A 330 11.74 7.55 25.40
N ARG A 331 12.06 8.54 26.26
CA ARG A 331 11.33 9.82 26.32
C ARG A 331 11.51 10.63 25.03
N VAL A 332 12.74 10.78 24.54
CA VAL A 332 13.03 11.49 23.28
C VAL A 332 12.38 10.80 22.10
N LEU A 333 12.49 9.46 22.00
CA LEU A 333 11.88 8.66 20.95
C LEU A 333 10.37 8.86 20.94
N MET A 334 9.72 8.79 22.11
CA MET A 334 8.29 9.04 22.23
C MET A 334 7.90 10.45 21.74
N VAL A 335 8.63 11.48 22.17
CA VAL A 335 8.39 12.86 21.72
C VAL A 335 8.55 12.98 20.21
N VAL A 336 9.59 12.37 19.63
CA VAL A 336 9.82 12.35 18.18
C VAL A 336 8.68 11.62 17.45
N MET A 337 8.24 10.46 17.95
CA MET A 337 7.14 9.71 17.35
C MET A 337 5.81 10.47 17.41
N ALA A 338 5.52 11.10 18.55
CA ALA A 338 4.35 11.96 18.71
C ALA A 338 4.43 13.18 17.78
N ALA A 339 5.60 13.83 17.68
CA ALA A 339 5.83 14.95 16.78
C ALA A 339 5.70 14.54 15.31
N MET A 340 6.21 13.37 14.90
CA MET A 340 6.03 12.83 13.55
C MET A 340 4.55 12.56 13.26
N LEU A 341 3.82 11.95 14.20
CA LEU A 341 2.39 11.70 14.06
C LEU A 341 1.61 13.01 13.85
N LEU A 342 1.83 14.00 14.71
CA LEU A 342 1.20 15.32 14.63
C LEU A 342 1.64 16.10 13.38
N GLY A 343 2.90 16.00 12.98
CA GLY A 343 3.46 16.65 11.80
C GLY A 343 2.96 16.07 10.48
N PHE A 344 2.69 14.75 10.41
CA PHE A 344 2.13 14.11 9.24
C PHE A 344 0.63 14.38 9.07
N ALA A 345 -0.11 14.60 10.16
CA ALA A 345 -1.54 14.87 10.12
C ALA A 345 -1.95 16.00 9.13
N PRO A 346 -1.40 17.23 9.21
CA PRO A 346 -1.76 18.29 8.27
C PRO A 346 -1.38 17.95 6.83
N PHE A 347 -0.28 17.22 6.61
CA PHE A 347 0.13 16.79 5.28
C PHE A 347 -0.89 15.84 4.63
N PHE A 348 -1.36 14.83 5.37
CA PHE A 348 -2.36 13.90 4.86
C PHE A 348 -3.74 14.56 4.70
N LEU A 349 -4.17 15.37 5.67
CA LEU A 349 -5.45 16.07 5.61
C LEU A 349 -5.51 17.09 4.46
N THR A 350 -4.43 17.85 4.24
CA THR A 350 -4.36 18.78 3.11
C THR A 350 -4.33 18.06 1.76
N ARG A 351 -3.66 16.93 1.64
CA ARG A 351 -3.69 16.11 0.41
C ARG A 351 -5.06 15.48 0.17
N ALA A 352 -5.68 14.94 1.20
CA ALA A 352 -7.01 14.34 1.12
C ALA A 352 -8.07 15.37 0.73
N SER A 353 -8.04 16.56 1.34
CA SER A 353 -8.96 17.66 0.98
C SER A 353 -8.77 18.14 -0.45
N ARG A 354 -7.52 18.23 -0.94
CA ARG A 354 -7.24 18.55 -2.36
C ARG A 354 -7.80 17.50 -3.31
N ALA A 355 -7.56 16.22 -3.04
CA ALA A 355 -8.10 15.13 -3.83
C ALA A 355 -9.64 15.16 -3.86
N ARG A 356 -10.29 15.43 -2.72
CA ARG A 356 -11.75 15.61 -2.63
C ARG A 356 -12.25 16.78 -3.46
N ARG A 357 -11.61 17.95 -3.35
CA ARG A 357 -11.98 19.15 -4.13
C ARG A 357 -11.83 18.89 -5.63
N TYR A 358 -10.73 18.26 -6.04
CA TYR A 358 -10.49 17.90 -7.43
C TYR A 358 -11.54 16.92 -7.96
N ALA A 359 -11.86 15.88 -7.19
CA ALA A 359 -12.87 14.90 -7.56
C ALA A 359 -14.27 15.53 -7.65
N ALA A 360 -14.62 16.45 -6.74
CA ALA A 360 -15.89 17.18 -6.77
C ALA A 360 -16.01 18.09 -8.00
N ALA A 361 -14.95 18.84 -8.34
CA ALA A 361 -14.94 19.72 -9.51
C ALA A 361 -15.10 18.95 -10.84
N ARG A 362 -14.65 17.70 -10.89
CA ARG A 362 -14.69 16.83 -12.07
C ARG A 362 -15.68 15.68 -11.95
N ALA A 363 -16.68 15.82 -11.08
CA ALA A 363 -17.69 14.78 -10.89
C ALA A 363 -18.45 14.45 -12.19
N HIS A 364 -18.64 15.44 -13.08
CA HIS A 364 -19.30 15.27 -14.37
C HIS A 364 -18.54 14.34 -15.36
N LEU A 365 -17.24 14.10 -15.14
CA LEU A 365 -16.44 13.17 -15.95
C LEU A 365 -16.50 11.73 -15.44
N LEU A 366 -17.13 11.51 -14.28
CA LEU A 366 -17.27 10.19 -13.70
C LEU A 366 -18.58 9.55 -14.20
N PRO A 367 -18.56 8.26 -14.57
CA PRO A 367 -19.78 7.50 -14.77
C PRO A 367 -20.71 7.65 -13.55
N PRO A 368 -22.03 7.77 -13.73
CA PRO A 368 -22.97 7.82 -12.62
C PRO A 368 -22.77 6.60 -11.73
N SER A 369 -22.80 6.82 -10.41
CA SER A 369 -22.55 5.74 -9.46
C SER A 369 -23.63 4.67 -9.63
N ALA A 370 -23.27 3.38 -9.54
CA ALA A 370 -24.27 2.30 -9.63
C ALA A 370 -25.42 2.43 -8.60
N ALA A 371 -25.18 3.13 -7.49
CA ALA A 371 -26.20 3.44 -6.50
C ALA A 371 -27.19 4.53 -6.97
N GLU A 372 -26.71 5.50 -7.74
CA GLU A 372 -27.51 6.57 -8.34
C GLU A 372 -28.32 6.04 -9.53
N THR A 373 -27.75 5.12 -10.31
CA THR A 373 -28.49 4.38 -11.34
C THR A 373 -29.58 3.52 -10.73
N ALA A 374 -29.30 2.80 -9.63
CA ALA A 374 -30.31 1.99 -8.94
C ALA A 374 -31.43 2.84 -8.31
N ALA A 375 -31.09 4.01 -7.75
CA ALA A 375 -32.06 4.94 -7.19
C ALA A 375 -32.94 5.60 -8.29
N SER A 376 -32.35 5.96 -9.44
CA SER A 376 -33.12 6.51 -10.56
C SER A 376 -34.06 5.49 -11.19
N THR A 377 -33.64 4.22 -11.32
CA THR A 377 -34.51 3.14 -11.80
C THR A 377 -35.56 2.71 -10.77
N GLY A 378 -35.29 2.80 -9.47
CA GLY A 378 -36.22 2.42 -8.41
C GLY A 378 -37.34 3.43 -8.15
N THR A 379 -37.21 4.66 -8.64
CA THR A 379 -38.22 5.72 -8.48
C THR A 379 -39.17 5.81 -9.68
N ALA A 380 -38.84 5.16 -10.80
CA ALA A 380 -39.78 4.88 -11.87
C ALA A 380 -40.68 3.70 -11.45
N GLY A 381 -41.55 3.94 -10.47
CA GLY A 381 -42.66 3.04 -10.18
C GLY A 381 -43.46 2.80 -11.47
N PRO A 382 -44.00 1.59 -11.67
CA PRO A 382 -44.77 1.26 -12.87
C PRO A 382 -45.82 2.35 -13.07
N ALA A 383 -45.80 2.97 -14.26
CA ALA A 383 -46.79 3.98 -14.63
C ALA A 383 -48.17 3.42 -14.27
N PRO A 384 -49.01 4.16 -13.52
CA PRO A 384 -50.33 3.68 -13.14
C PRO A 384 -51.03 3.23 -14.41
N ALA A 385 -51.43 1.95 -14.42
CA ALA A 385 -52.15 1.38 -15.55
C ALA A 385 -53.36 2.29 -15.84
N PRO A 386 -53.60 2.67 -17.11
CA PRO A 386 -54.75 3.49 -17.44
C PRO A 386 -56.00 2.77 -16.94
N ALA A 387 -56.70 3.40 -16.00
CA ALA A 387 -57.95 2.89 -15.47
C ALA A 387 -58.90 2.70 -16.66
N GLY A 388 -59.21 1.45 -16.97
CA GLY A 388 -60.17 1.13 -18.02
C GLY A 388 -61.51 1.77 -17.68
N GLU A 389 -62.06 2.51 -18.64
CA GLU A 389 -63.42 3.04 -18.55
C GLU A 389 -64.41 1.87 -18.43
N PRO A 390 -65.30 1.88 -17.43
CA PRO A 390 -66.37 0.90 -17.32
C PRO A 390 -67.37 1.09 -18.46
N SER A 391 -67.67 0.00 -19.16
CA SER A 391 -68.64 -0.11 -20.26
C SER A 391 -70.07 -0.09 -19.78
#